data_AF-A0A6A5KFN8-F1
#
_entry.id   AF-A0A6A5KFN8-F1
#
_cell.length_a   1.000
_cell.length_b   1.000
_cell.length_c   1.000
_cell.angle_alpha   90.00
_cell.angle_beta   90.00
_cell.angle_gamma   90.00
#
_symmetry.space_group_name_H-M   'P 1'
#
loop_
_entity.id
_entity.type
_entity.pdbx_description
1 polymer ?
#
loop_
_entity_poly.entity_id
_entity_poly.type
_entity_poly.pdbx_seq_one_letter_code
_entity_poly.pdbx_strand_id
1 'polypeptide(L)'
;MHLFQAASRAVTLALVSFPLQVHAQNLTVRFFQNSPDSCNYNESSRALTFTASSIPIDGVCLSLEKLFGGNTTRGFVNHTDLRIDPQSGDIGLHWQVENADMYDSQANYSSVLYRQYFANPPSDDLEPGNQAYRALTLYPHEDCMDVGPQGRGWYGFSCWSEDEGSCGTAPWNILSIGVQEKRSWDQCWVFALYGAAGRGYSSSQAMIGAFLSASLAIWLA
;
A
#
# COMPACT_ATOMS: atom_id res chain seq x y z
N MET A 1 -21.82 73.52 -4.38
CA MET A 1 -20.43 72.99 -4.30
C MET A 1 -20.53 71.50 -4.00
N HIS A 2 -20.33 70.65 -5.01
CA HIS A 2 -20.34 69.20 -4.84
C HIS A 2 -18.90 68.73 -4.58
N LEU A 3 -18.67 68.13 -3.42
CA LEU A 3 -17.40 67.51 -3.05
C LEU A 3 -17.37 66.07 -3.58
N PHE A 4 -16.38 65.78 -4.41
CA PHE A 4 -15.98 64.42 -4.76
C PHE A 4 -15.42 63.72 -3.53
N GLN A 5 -15.89 62.50 -3.24
CA GLN A 5 -15.24 61.59 -2.31
C GLN A 5 -14.80 60.36 -3.11
N ALA A 6 -13.50 60.30 -3.40
CA ALA A 6 -12.81 59.15 -3.94
C ALA A 6 -11.74 58.72 -2.93
N ALA A 7 -11.78 57.47 -2.50
CA ALA A 7 -10.70 56.67 -1.87
C ALA A 7 -11.36 55.47 -1.19
N SER A 8 -10.80 54.28 -1.11
CA SER A 8 -9.68 53.61 -1.77
C SER A 8 -9.89 52.15 -1.35
N ARG A 9 -9.91 51.22 -2.30
CA ARG A 9 -10.01 49.79 -1.99
C ARG A 9 -8.68 49.33 -1.38
N ALA A 10 -8.64 49.12 -0.08
CA ALA A 10 -7.61 48.32 0.54
C ALA A 10 -8.02 46.84 0.42
N VAL A 11 -7.45 46.14 -0.56
CA VAL A 11 -7.55 44.68 -0.63
C VAL A 11 -6.43 44.13 0.23
N THR A 12 -6.77 43.72 1.45
CA THR A 12 -5.86 43.02 2.33
C THR A 12 -5.62 41.62 1.76
N LEU A 13 -4.45 41.41 1.15
CA LEU A 13 -3.95 40.07 0.81
C LEU A 13 -3.63 39.35 2.12
N ALA A 14 -4.59 38.58 2.63
CA ALA A 14 -4.31 37.60 3.67
C ALA A 14 -3.39 36.54 3.05
N LEU A 15 -2.12 36.56 3.45
CA LEU A 15 -1.18 35.46 3.22
C LEU A 15 -1.80 34.22 3.89
N VAL A 16 -2.34 33.31 3.07
CA VAL A 16 -2.68 31.97 3.48
C VAL A 16 -1.36 31.28 3.79
N SER A 17 -0.98 31.30 5.05
CA SER A 17 0.02 30.38 5.59
C SER A 17 -0.50 28.97 5.32
N PHE A 18 0.06 28.28 4.33
CA PHE A 18 -0.20 26.86 4.13
C PHE A 18 0.39 26.11 5.33
N PRO A 19 -0.42 25.52 6.24
CA PRO A 19 0.13 24.50 7.11
C PRO A 19 0.58 23.33 6.23
N LEU A 20 1.77 22.80 6.53
CA LEU A 20 2.40 21.64 5.90
C LEU A 20 1.36 20.69 5.27
N GLN A 21 1.44 20.57 3.95
CA GLN A 21 0.66 19.62 3.17
C GLN A 21 1.16 18.21 3.53
N VAL A 22 0.61 17.65 4.62
CA VAL A 22 0.69 16.23 4.92
C VAL A 22 -0.04 15.54 3.78
N HIS A 23 0.69 15.23 2.71
CA HIS A 23 0.24 14.36 1.66
C HIS A 23 0.16 12.95 2.25
N ALA A 24 -0.90 12.68 3.01
CA ALA A 24 -1.20 11.33 3.47
C ALA A 24 -1.61 10.51 2.24
N GLN A 25 -0.63 9.99 1.51
CA GLN A 25 -0.85 8.92 0.55
C GLN A 25 -1.31 7.68 1.32
N ASN A 26 -2.35 7.04 0.83
CA ASN A 26 -2.90 5.86 1.47
C ASN A 26 -2.18 4.60 1.01
N LEU A 27 -1.82 3.74 1.95
CA LEU A 27 -1.53 2.33 1.65
C LEU A 27 -2.85 1.64 1.32
N THR A 28 -2.96 1.09 0.13
CA THR A 28 -4.13 0.33 -0.30
C THR A 28 -3.73 -1.07 -0.71
N VAL A 29 -4.50 -2.06 -0.27
CA VAL A 29 -4.26 -3.48 -0.57
C VAL A 29 -5.59 -4.11 -0.94
N ARG A 30 -5.63 -4.77 -2.08
CA ARG A 30 -6.77 -5.57 -2.50
C ARG A 30 -6.46 -7.05 -2.38
N PHE A 31 -7.40 -7.84 -1.88
CA PHE A 31 -7.27 -9.27 -1.72
C PHE A 31 -8.20 -10.02 -2.68
N PHE A 32 -7.70 -11.10 -3.26
CA PHE A 32 -8.39 -11.89 -4.27
C PHE A 32 -8.31 -13.38 -3.95
N GLN A 33 -9.41 -14.09 -4.22
CA GLN A 33 -9.50 -15.55 -4.05
C GLN A 33 -8.71 -16.32 -5.13
N ASN A 34 -8.55 -15.71 -6.30
CA ASN A 34 -7.76 -16.21 -7.41
C ASN A 34 -6.70 -15.16 -7.78
N SER A 35 -5.63 -15.57 -8.46
CA SER A 35 -4.69 -14.63 -9.05
C SER A 35 -5.47 -13.67 -9.97
N PRO A 36 -5.33 -12.34 -9.79
CA PRO A 36 -6.04 -11.40 -10.64
C PRO A 36 -5.51 -11.49 -12.08
N ASP A 37 -6.40 -11.37 -13.06
CA ASP A 37 -6.04 -11.41 -14.49
C ASP A 37 -5.13 -10.23 -14.90
N SER A 38 -5.24 -9.12 -14.17
CA SER A 38 -4.41 -7.93 -14.34
C SER A 38 -4.02 -7.34 -12.98
N CYS A 39 -2.90 -6.64 -12.95
CA CYS A 39 -2.51 -5.79 -11.81
C CYS A 39 -3.10 -4.40 -11.90
N ASN A 40 -4.14 -4.19 -12.71
CA ASN A 40 -4.70 -2.87 -12.90
C ASN A 40 -5.64 -2.53 -11.74
N TYR A 41 -5.26 -1.51 -10.96
CA TYR A 41 -6.10 -1.00 -9.87
C TYR A 41 -7.49 -0.53 -10.36
N ASN A 42 -7.64 -0.04 -11.59
CA ASN A 42 -8.93 0.45 -12.06
C ASN A 42 -9.91 -0.68 -12.42
N GLU A 43 -9.42 -1.89 -12.68
CA GLU A 43 -10.23 -3.04 -13.10
C GLU A 43 -10.70 -3.92 -11.94
N SER A 44 -10.23 -3.65 -10.72
CA SER A 44 -10.42 -4.53 -9.54
C SER A 44 -11.27 -3.92 -8.41
N SER A 45 -12.19 -3.01 -8.74
CA SER A 45 -12.98 -2.24 -7.76
C SER A 45 -13.87 -3.06 -6.81
N ARG A 46 -14.15 -4.33 -7.15
CA ARG A 46 -14.96 -5.26 -6.35
C ARG A 46 -14.15 -6.17 -5.42
N ALA A 47 -12.84 -5.97 -5.31
CA ALA A 47 -12.01 -6.77 -4.41
C ALA A 47 -12.13 -6.31 -2.95
N LEU A 48 -11.89 -7.22 -2.00
CA LEU A 48 -11.75 -6.85 -0.60
C LEU A 48 -10.61 -5.84 -0.48
N THR A 49 -10.90 -4.63 -0.04
CA THR A 49 -9.92 -3.53 -0.07
C THR A 49 -9.64 -3.08 1.36
N PHE A 50 -8.38 -3.12 1.76
CA PHE A 50 -7.87 -2.50 2.99
C PHE A 50 -7.15 -1.22 2.62
N THR A 51 -7.38 -0.14 3.38
CA THR A 51 -6.70 1.14 3.20
C THR A 51 -6.22 1.68 4.54
N ALA A 52 -4.98 2.19 4.60
CA ALA A 52 -4.42 2.87 5.76
C ALA A 52 -3.87 4.26 5.40
N SER A 53 -4.27 5.27 6.17
CA SER A 53 -3.93 6.69 5.91
C SER A 53 -2.91 7.27 6.89
N SER A 54 -2.74 6.68 8.08
CA SER A 54 -1.69 7.07 9.04
C SER A 54 -0.48 6.14 8.96
N ILE A 55 0.69 6.64 9.34
CA ILE A 55 1.91 5.82 9.44
C ILE A 55 2.05 5.42 10.92
N PRO A 56 2.07 4.12 11.25
CA PRO A 56 2.16 3.71 12.63
C PRO A 56 3.62 3.72 13.10
N ILE A 57 3.89 4.25 14.30
CA ILE A 57 5.24 4.28 14.88
C ILE A 57 5.77 2.87 15.20
N ASP A 58 4.88 1.96 15.57
CA ASP A 58 5.20 0.56 15.78
C ASP A 58 4.34 -0.32 14.86
N GLY A 59 4.82 -1.52 14.55
CA GLY A 59 4.15 -2.44 13.65
C GLY A 59 2.76 -2.82 14.16
N VAL A 60 1.74 -2.58 13.35
CA VAL A 60 0.35 -2.96 13.65
C VAL A 60 0.03 -4.25 12.91
N CYS A 61 -0.40 -5.26 13.65
CA CYS A 61 -0.91 -6.50 13.09
C CYS A 61 -2.44 -6.50 13.00
N LEU A 62 -2.98 -6.91 11.85
CA LEU A 62 -4.42 -6.99 11.61
C LEU A 62 -4.79 -8.34 11.00
N SER A 63 -5.76 -9.03 11.60
CA SER A 63 -6.35 -10.25 11.05
C SER A 63 -7.34 -9.92 9.92
N LEU A 64 -7.27 -10.67 8.81
CA LEU A 64 -8.21 -10.51 7.70
C LEU A 64 -9.64 -10.85 8.12
N GLU A 65 -9.83 -11.89 8.93
CA GLU A 65 -11.14 -12.27 9.45
C GLU A 65 -11.75 -11.15 10.30
N LYS A 66 -10.97 -10.54 11.19
CA LYS A 66 -11.45 -9.42 12.02
C LYS A 66 -11.73 -8.16 11.19
N LEU A 67 -10.93 -7.90 10.16
CA LEU A 67 -11.08 -6.75 9.28
C LEU A 67 -12.33 -6.88 8.38
N PHE A 68 -12.50 -8.00 7.69
CA PHE A 68 -13.53 -8.15 6.65
C PHE A 68 -14.73 -8.99 7.09
N GLY A 69 -14.58 -9.88 8.07
CA GLY A 69 -15.70 -10.62 8.68
C GLY A 69 -16.38 -9.89 9.83
N GLY A 70 -15.84 -8.75 10.26
CA GLY A 70 -16.42 -7.91 11.31
C GLY A 70 -17.48 -6.93 10.81
N ASN A 71 -18.14 -6.23 11.74
CA ASN A 71 -19.16 -5.21 11.43
C ASN A 71 -18.59 -3.80 11.24
N THR A 72 -17.27 -3.64 11.31
CA THR A 72 -16.60 -2.34 11.39
C THR A 72 -15.85 -2.07 10.09
N THR A 73 -16.21 -1.01 9.37
CA THR A 73 -15.57 -0.65 8.10
C THR A 73 -14.41 0.33 8.24
N ARG A 74 -14.18 0.85 9.44
CA ARG A 74 -13.08 1.78 9.74
C ARG A 74 -12.66 1.68 11.19
N GLY A 75 -11.39 1.90 11.48
CA GLY A 75 -10.90 1.86 12.84
C GLY A 75 -9.60 2.61 13.04
N PHE A 76 -9.17 2.61 14.30
CA PHE A 76 -7.93 3.21 14.73
C PHE A 76 -7.24 2.26 15.72
N VAL A 77 -6.00 1.89 15.42
CA VAL A 77 -5.13 1.19 16.39
C VAL A 77 -4.26 2.24 17.06
N ASN A 78 -4.50 2.44 18.36
CA ASN A 78 -3.91 3.51 19.15
C ASN A 78 -2.55 3.09 19.74
N HIS A 79 -1.49 3.86 19.46
CA HIS A 79 -0.15 3.72 20.04
C HIS A 79 0.30 5.03 20.75
N THR A 80 -0.64 5.75 21.39
CA THR A 80 -0.37 7.01 22.10
C THR A 80 0.51 6.83 23.34
N ASP A 81 0.65 5.61 23.84
CA ASP A 81 1.63 5.24 24.86
C ASP A 81 3.08 5.43 24.37
N LEU A 82 3.34 5.35 23.07
CA LEU A 82 4.64 5.62 22.45
C LEU A 82 4.88 7.12 22.17
N ARG A 83 4.01 8.00 22.68
CA ARG A 83 4.07 9.43 22.44
C ARG A 83 5.25 10.09 23.17
N ILE A 84 6.20 10.60 22.40
CA ILE A 84 7.34 11.39 22.92
C ILE A 84 6.95 12.85 23.16
N ASP A 85 6.05 13.42 22.34
CA ASP A 85 5.54 14.81 22.48
C ASP A 85 4.02 14.85 22.72
N PRO A 86 3.54 15.37 23.86
CA PRO A 86 2.13 15.53 24.16
C PRO A 86 1.31 16.39 23.16
N GLN A 87 1.97 17.18 22.32
CA GLN A 87 1.31 18.03 21.30
C GLN A 87 1.18 17.36 19.93
N SER A 88 1.81 16.20 19.73
CA SER A 88 1.55 15.39 18.54
C SER A 88 0.11 14.86 18.57
N GLY A 89 -0.56 14.86 17.41
CA GLY A 89 -1.92 14.33 17.24
C GLY A 89 -1.99 12.82 17.51
N ASP A 90 -3.11 12.19 17.16
CA ASP A 90 -3.30 10.76 17.38
C ASP A 90 -2.18 9.93 16.74
N ILE A 91 -1.47 9.15 17.58
CA ILE A 91 -0.39 8.27 17.15
C ILE A 91 -0.95 6.86 16.98
N GLY A 92 -0.88 6.34 15.76
CA GLY A 92 -1.38 5.01 15.47
C GLY A 92 -1.71 4.79 14.00
N LEU A 93 -2.53 3.76 13.74
CA LEU A 93 -2.97 3.39 12.40
C LEU A 93 -4.46 3.64 12.22
N HIS A 94 -4.81 4.68 11.46
CA HIS A 94 -6.14 4.79 10.88
C HIS A 94 -6.27 3.87 9.67
N TRP A 95 -7.32 3.05 9.69
CA TRP A 95 -7.60 2.11 8.62
C TRP A 95 -9.09 2.10 8.25
N GLN A 96 -9.37 1.66 7.03
CA GLN A 96 -10.71 1.38 6.54
C GLN A 96 -10.71 0.16 5.62
N VAL A 97 -11.88 -0.47 5.48
CA VAL A 97 -12.11 -1.58 4.57
C VAL A 97 -13.33 -1.33 3.69
N GLU A 98 -13.28 -1.86 2.47
CA GLU A 98 -14.37 -1.83 1.49
C GLU A 98 -14.67 -3.24 0.98
N ASN A 99 -15.90 -3.45 0.50
CA ASN A 99 -16.42 -4.73 0.00
C ASN A 99 -16.38 -5.87 1.04
N ALA A 100 -16.43 -5.56 2.34
CA ALA A 100 -16.42 -6.55 3.42
C ALA A 100 -17.59 -7.56 3.34
N ASP A 101 -18.72 -7.16 2.74
CA ASP A 101 -19.86 -8.03 2.44
C ASP A 101 -19.55 -9.17 1.47
N MET A 102 -18.45 -9.06 0.71
CA MET A 102 -17.97 -10.10 -0.19
C MET A 102 -17.00 -11.08 0.48
N TYR A 103 -16.68 -10.88 1.77
CA TYR A 103 -15.78 -11.77 2.49
C TYR A 103 -16.41 -13.15 2.70
N ASP A 104 -15.60 -14.17 2.45
CA ASP A 104 -15.95 -15.57 2.64
C ASP A 104 -14.84 -16.20 3.48
N SER A 105 -15.16 -16.59 4.71
CA SER A 105 -14.18 -17.16 5.65
C SER A 105 -13.61 -18.50 5.20
N GLN A 106 -14.22 -19.17 4.22
CA GLN A 106 -13.75 -20.44 3.66
C GLN A 106 -12.93 -20.25 2.38
N ALA A 107 -12.87 -19.03 1.84
CA ALA A 107 -12.14 -18.76 0.61
C ALA A 107 -10.63 -18.61 0.84
N ASN A 108 -9.87 -18.83 -0.22
CA ASN A 108 -8.41 -18.74 -0.21
C ASN A 108 -7.94 -17.39 -0.77
N TYR A 109 -7.80 -16.39 0.08
CA TYR A 109 -7.22 -15.08 -0.27
C TYR A 109 -5.69 -15.16 -0.29
N SER A 110 -5.14 -15.70 -1.37
CA SER A 110 -3.69 -15.83 -1.54
C SER A 110 -3.06 -14.74 -2.41
N SER A 111 -3.88 -13.99 -3.16
CA SER A 111 -3.41 -13.00 -4.12
C SER A 111 -3.76 -11.59 -3.68
N VAL A 112 -2.84 -10.67 -3.91
CA VAL A 112 -3.01 -9.25 -3.58
C VAL A 112 -2.64 -8.33 -4.74
N LEU A 113 -3.22 -7.12 -4.70
CA LEU A 113 -2.76 -5.95 -5.44
C LEU A 113 -2.47 -4.86 -4.42
N TYR A 114 -1.20 -4.50 -4.32
CA TYR A 114 -0.69 -3.45 -3.44
C TYR A 114 -0.57 -2.12 -4.20
N ARG A 115 -0.93 -1.02 -3.54
CA ARG A 115 -0.73 0.33 -4.07
C ARG A 115 -0.39 1.32 -2.98
N GLN A 116 0.72 2.02 -3.18
CA GLN A 116 1.08 3.28 -2.52
C GLN A 116 1.67 4.14 -3.61
N TYR A 117 0.98 5.20 -4.05
CA TYR A 117 1.34 5.92 -5.27
C TYR A 117 1.25 7.42 -5.08
N PHE A 118 2.16 8.18 -5.70
CA PHE A 118 2.11 9.63 -5.77
C PHE A 118 1.84 10.09 -7.20
N ALA A 119 0.69 10.73 -7.46
CA ALA A 119 0.34 11.17 -8.81
C ALA A 119 1.30 12.20 -9.40
N ASN A 120 1.74 13.14 -8.56
CA ASN A 120 2.73 14.15 -8.91
C ASN A 120 3.72 14.21 -7.75
N PRO A 121 4.75 13.34 -7.74
CA PRO A 121 5.70 13.30 -6.64
C PRO A 121 6.46 14.63 -6.58
N PRO A 122 6.59 15.25 -5.40
CA PRO A 122 7.31 16.51 -5.25
C PRO A 122 8.84 16.35 -5.32
N SER A 123 9.33 15.10 -5.36
CA SER A 123 10.75 14.75 -5.46
C SER A 123 10.91 13.33 -5.99
N ASP A 124 12.04 13.05 -6.63
CA ASP A 124 12.39 11.73 -7.19
C ASP A 124 12.30 10.61 -6.14
N ASP A 125 12.64 10.88 -4.87
CA ASP A 125 12.53 9.91 -3.75
C ASP A 125 11.11 9.36 -3.51
N LEU A 126 10.08 9.97 -4.11
CA LEU A 126 8.68 9.59 -4.00
C LEU A 126 8.11 9.00 -5.31
N GLU A 127 8.98 8.69 -6.26
CA GLU A 127 8.64 7.98 -7.50
C GLU A 127 8.50 6.46 -7.30
N PRO A 128 7.80 5.76 -8.21
CA PRO A 128 7.71 4.30 -8.18
C PRO A 128 9.08 3.62 -8.10
N GLY A 129 9.18 2.55 -7.31
CA GLY A 129 10.44 1.83 -7.08
C GLY A 129 11.35 2.45 -6.00
N ASN A 130 11.01 3.63 -5.47
CA ASN A 130 11.63 4.16 -4.26
C ASN A 130 10.87 3.73 -3.00
N GLN A 131 11.43 3.96 -1.82
CA GLN A 131 10.84 3.50 -0.57
C GLN A 131 9.57 4.28 -0.20
N ALA A 132 8.48 3.56 0.01
CA ALA A 132 7.26 4.11 0.58
C ALA A 132 7.41 4.38 2.08
N TYR A 133 6.56 5.26 2.61
CA TYR A 133 6.52 5.56 4.05
C TYR A 133 6.03 4.42 4.93
N ARG A 134 5.29 3.46 4.34
CA ARG A 134 4.81 2.27 5.03
C ARG A 134 5.29 1.02 4.32
N ALA A 135 5.64 0.01 5.09
CA ALA A 135 5.75 -1.34 4.60
C ALA A 135 4.50 -2.15 4.96
N LEU A 136 4.10 -3.00 4.03
CA LEU A 136 3.08 -4.02 4.21
C LEU A 136 3.77 -5.39 4.27
N THR A 137 3.38 -6.20 5.23
CA THR A 137 3.77 -7.61 5.30
C THR A 137 2.53 -8.49 5.28
N LEU A 138 2.57 -9.57 4.50
CA LEU A 138 1.54 -10.59 4.43
C LEU A 138 1.99 -11.81 5.23
N TYR A 139 1.12 -12.37 6.07
CA TYR A 139 1.44 -13.52 6.91
C TYR A 139 0.52 -14.73 6.65
N PRO A 140 1.10 -15.96 6.69
CA PRO A 140 0.35 -17.21 6.51
C PRO A 140 -0.47 -17.61 7.74
N HIS A 141 -0.26 -16.95 8.87
CA HIS A 141 -0.93 -17.21 10.14
C HIS A 141 -1.60 -15.95 10.67
N GLU A 142 -2.51 -16.15 11.63
CA GLU A 142 -3.07 -15.05 12.40
C GLU A 142 -2.01 -14.38 13.27
N ASP A 143 -2.34 -13.19 13.78
CA ASP A 143 -1.50 -12.40 14.69
C ASP A 143 -0.07 -12.14 14.18
N CYS A 144 0.10 -12.08 12.85
CA CYS A 144 1.36 -11.78 12.16
C CYS A 144 2.51 -12.71 12.54
N MET A 145 2.17 -13.97 12.81
CA MET A 145 3.16 -15.00 13.06
C MET A 145 3.77 -15.50 11.76
N ASP A 146 5.11 -15.61 11.75
CA ASP A 146 5.81 -16.49 10.83
C ASP A 146 6.27 -17.75 11.57
N VAL A 147 6.48 -18.83 10.83
CA VAL A 147 7.02 -20.09 11.36
C VAL A 147 8.51 -20.25 11.04
N GLY A 148 9.19 -19.12 10.76
CA GLY A 148 10.60 -19.07 10.39
C GLY A 148 10.95 -19.82 9.08
N PRO A 149 12.25 -19.92 8.77
CA PRO A 149 12.76 -20.39 7.46
C PRO A 149 12.44 -21.87 7.14
N GLN A 150 12.01 -22.66 8.12
CA GLN A 150 11.58 -24.04 7.91
C GLN A 150 10.08 -24.18 7.64
N GLY A 151 9.31 -23.10 7.81
CA GLY A 151 7.89 -23.04 7.51
C GLY A 151 7.55 -22.04 6.41
N ARG A 152 6.27 -21.63 6.36
CA ARG A 152 5.79 -20.61 5.41
C ARG A 152 6.31 -19.23 5.85
N GLY A 153 7.13 -18.61 5.02
CA GLY A 153 7.60 -17.25 5.25
C GLY A 153 6.60 -16.18 4.85
N TRP A 154 6.82 -14.96 5.34
CA TRP A 154 6.02 -13.79 4.99
C TRP A 154 6.50 -13.13 3.69
N TYR A 155 5.59 -12.47 2.97
CA TYR A 155 5.91 -11.65 1.80
C TYR A 155 5.70 -10.17 2.12
N GLY A 156 6.53 -9.28 1.60
CA GLY A 156 6.47 -7.86 1.92
C GLY A 156 6.50 -6.91 0.71
N PHE A 157 5.93 -5.72 0.92
CA PHE A 157 5.99 -4.58 0.02
C PHE A 157 6.46 -3.34 0.79
N SER A 158 7.40 -2.59 0.23
CA SER A 158 7.90 -1.35 0.83
C SER A 158 8.23 -0.26 -0.18
N CYS A 159 7.92 -0.46 -1.47
CA CYS A 159 8.13 0.53 -2.51
C CYS A 159 6.89 1.41 -2.73
N TRP A 160 7.09 2.65 -3.18
CA TRP A 160 6.06 3.33 -3.96
C TRP A 160 5.79 2.50 -5.22
N SER A 161 4.51 2.32 -5.53
CA SER A 161 4.03 1.65 -6.73
C SER A 161 3.73 2.67 -7.81
N GLU A 162 3.57 2.17 -9.03
CA GLU A 162 2.98 2.93 -10.13
C GLU A 162 1.47 3.15 -9.90
N ASP A 163 0.82 3.85 -10.85
CA ASP A 163 -0.61 4.14 -10.80
C ASP A 163 -1.46 2.86 -10.77
N GLU A 164 -1.02 1.81 -11.47
CA GLU A 164 -1.70 0.51 -11.51
C GLU A 164 -1.46 -0.34 -10.25
N GLY A 165 -0.35 -0.13 -9.52
CA GLY A 165 0.01 -0.91 -8.34
C GLY A 165 0.99 -2.06 -8.62
N SER A 166 1.04 -3.05 -7.73
CA SER A 166 1.90 -4.24 -7.87
C SER A 166 1.23 -5.46 -7.27
N CYS A 167 1.22 -6.59 -7.97
CA CYS A 167 0.62 -7.83 -7.46
C CYS A 167 1.60 -8.78 -6.81
N GLY A 168 1.03 -9.72 -6.06
CA GLY A 168 1.70 -10.94 -5.65
C GLY A 168 0.71 -12.04 -5.32
N THR A 169 1.13 -13.29 -5.51
CA THR A 169 0.35 -14.48 -5.13
C THR A 169 1.19 -15.35 -4.21
N ALA A 170 0.78 -15.45 -2.95
CA ALA A 170 1.40 -16.31 -1.97
C ALA A 170 1.01 -17.78 -2.21
N PRO A 171 1.86 -18.76 -1.85
CA PRO A 171 1.51 -20.18 -1.95
C PRO A 171 0.56 -20.65 -0.82
N TRP A 172 -0.03 -19.71 -0.07
CA TRP A 172 -0.85 -19.95 1.11
C TRP A 172 -1.93 -18.87 1.25
N ASN A 173 -2.97 -19.18 2.03
CA ASN A 173 -4.04 -18.23 2.36
C ASN A 173 -3.50 -17.15 3.32
N ILE A 174 -3.70 -15.88 2.99
CA ILE A 174 -3.28 -14.77 3.83
C ILE A 174 -4.28 -14.65 4.98
N LEU A 175 -3.77 -14.69 6.22
CA LEU A 175 -4.61 -14.66 7.41
C LEU A 175 -4.45 -13.37 8.21
N SER A 176 -3.29 -12.72 8.09
CA SER A 176 -3.05 -11.41 8.68
C SER A 176 -2.10 -10.55 7.86
N ILE A 177 -2.17 -9.24 8.08
CA ILE A 177 -1.27 -8.26 7.52
C ILE A 177 -0.60 -7.44 8.63
N GLY A 178 0.67 -7.15 8.43
CA GLY A 178 1.43 -6.18 9.23
C GLY A 178 1.57 -4.88 8.47
N VAL A 179 1.31 -3.75 9.14
CA VAL A 179 1.61 -2.41 8.61
C VAL A 179 2.58 -1.73 9.56
N GLN A 180 3.70 -1.25 9.03
CA GLN A 180 4.76 -0.65 9.82
C GLN A 180 5.32 0.59 9.10
N GLU A 181 5.88 1.52 9.87
CA GLU A 181 6.70 2.58 9.30
C GLU A 181 7.88 2.01 8.50
N LYS A 182 8.28 2.74 7.46
CA LYS A 182 9.54 2.52 6.76
C LYS A 182 10.69 2.39 7.76
N ARG A 183 11.38 1.24 7.77
CA ARG A 183 12.71 1.15 8.41
C ARG A 183 13.78 1.55 7.39
N SER A 184 14.95 1.95 7.88
CA SER A 184 16.13 2.30 7.08
C SER A 184 16.74 1.08 6.38
N TRP A 185 15.98 0.46 5.47
CA TRP A 185 16.48 -0.58 4.60
C TRP A 185 17.28 0.07 3.46
N ASP A 186 18.24 -0.64 2.89
CA ASP A 186 19.05 -0.10 1.78
C ASP A 186 18.26 -0.09 0.45
N GLN A 187 17.21 -0.92 0.34
CA GLN A 187 16.38 -1.09 -0.85
C GLN A 187 14.92 -1.28 -0.45
N CYS A 188 14.00 -0.92 -1.35
CA CYS A 188 12.58 -1.25 -1.19
C CYS A 188 12.29 -2.63 -1.81
N TRP A 189 11.13 -3.21 -1.48
CA TRP A 189 10.73 -4.54 -1.93
C TRP A 189 9.35 -4.54 -2.55
N VAL A 190 9.16 -5.37 -3.57
CA VAL A 190 7.86 -5.66 -4.18
C VAL A 190 7.65 -7.16 -4.08
N PHE A 191 6.64 -7.57 -3.32
CA PHE A 191 6.30 -8.98 -3.07
C PHE A 191 7.51 -9.89 -2.79
N ALA A 192 8.36 -9.49 -1.85
CA ALA A 192 9.58 -10.23 -1.53
C ALA A 192 9.41 -11.14 -0.30
N LEU A 193 9.84 -12.39 -0.42
CA LEU A 193 9.89 -13.34 0.70
C LEU A 193 10.89 -12.85 1.75
N TYR A 194 10.46 -12.72 3.01
CA TYR A 194 11.25 -12.18 4.12
C TYR A 194 11.88 -10.80 3.87
N GLY A 195 11.30 -9.99 2.98
CA GLY A 195 11.92 -8.72 2.58
C GLY A 195 13.30 -8.91 1.95
N ALA A 196 13.57 -10.12 1.46
CA ALA A 196 14.82 -10.63 0.90
C ALA A 196 16.05 -10.55 1.84
N ALA A 197 16.06 -11.35 2.91
CA ALA A 197 17.21 -11.54 3.80
C ALA A 197 18.52 -11.94 3.06
N GLY A 198 19.36 -10.94 2.75
CA GLY A 198 20.83 -11.00 2.67
C GLY A 198 21.51 -11.54 1.39
N ARG A 199 22.14 -10.64 0.63
CA ARG A 199 23.14 -10.86 -0.44
C ARG A 199 22.66 -11.47 -1.76
N GLY A 200 22.53 -10.56 -2.74
CA GLY A 200 23.06 -10.72 -4.10
C GLY A 200 22.36 -11.72 -5.01
N TYR A 201 21.49 -11.23 -5.89
CA TYR A 201 21.68 -11.40 -7.33
C TYR A 201 21.13 -10.16 -8.04
N SER A 202 21.98 -9.61 -8.91
CA SER A 202 21.69 -8.55 -9.85
C SER A 202 20.34 -8.77 -10.55
N SER A 203 19.63 -7.66 -10.75
CA SER A 203 18.44 -7.50 -11.58
C SER A 203 18.42 -8.41 -12.81
N SER A 204 17.39 -9.24 -12.91
CA SER A 204 16.79 -9.67 -14.19
C SER A 204 15.75 -10.76 -13.91
N GLN A 205 14.54 -10.40 -13.49
CA GLN A 205 13.29 -11.15 -13.80
C GLN A 205 12.08 -10.22 -13.62
N ALA A 206 12.02 -9.18 -14.44
CA ALA A 206 10.76 -8.59 -14.87
C ALA A 206 10.76 -8.66 -16.40
N MET A 207 10.48 -9.85 -16.94
CA MET A 207 10.02 -10.06 -18.32
C MET A 207 9.61 -11.53 -18.49
N ILE A 208 8.34 -11.81 -18.21
CA ILE A 208 7.62 -12.88 -18.92
C ILE A 208 6.47 -12.18 -19.64
N GLY A 209 6.81 -11.52 -20.74
CA GLY A 209 5.87 -11.11 -21.79
C GLY A 209 5.97 -12.12 -22.92
N ALA A 210 4.87 -12.84 -23.16
CA ALA A 210 4.77 -13.87 -24.17
C ALA A 210 5.04 -13.35 -25.60
N PHE A 211 5.93 -14.00 -26.34
CA PHE A 211 5.95 -13.96 -27.80
C PHE A 211 6.02 -15.38 -28.36
N LEU A 212 4.85 -16.02 -28.46
CA LEU A 212 4.66 -17.12 -29.41
C LEU A 212 4.02 -16.54 -30.67
N SER A 213 4.85 -16.15 -31.63
CA SER A 213 4.40 -15.99 -33.02
C SER A 213 5.15 -17.00 -33.88
N ALA A 214 4.61 -18.22 -33.95
CA ALA A 214 4.95 -19.14 -35.01
C ALA A 214 4.36 -18.61 -36.32
N SER A 215 5.20 -18.20 -37.26
CA SER A 215 4.82 -18.04 -38.67
C SER A 215 5.71 -18.99 -39.47
N LEU A 216 5.15 -20.16 -39.76
CA LEU A 216 5.66 -21.13 -40.72
C LEU A 216 5.73 -20.48 -42.10
N ALA A 217 6.95 -20.27 -42.63
CA ALA A 217 7.13 -20.08 -44.06
C ALA A 217 7.34 -21.45 -44.71
N ILE A 218 6.27 -21.94 -45.33
CA ILE A 218 6.21 -23.12 -46.18
C ILE A 218 7.01 -22.85 -47.47
N TRP A 219 7.67 -23.89 -47.97
CA TRP A 219 8.43 -24.00 -49.22
C TRP A 219 7.72 -23.45 -50.48
N LEU A 220 8.50 -22.96 -51.46
CA LEU A 220 8.61 -23.45 -52.87
C LEU A 220 9.06 -22.34 -53.85
N ALA A 221 10.28 -22.45 -54.39
CA ALA A 221 10.65 -22.29 -55.81
C ALA A 221 12.17 -22.44 -55.98
#